data_AF-A0A971JMH6-F1
#
_entry.id   AF-A0A971JMH6-F1
#
_cell.length_a   1.000
_cell.length_b   1.000
_cell.length_c   1.000
_cell.angle_alpha   90.00
_cell.angle_beta   90.00
_cell.angle_gamma   90.00
#
_symmetry.space_group_name_H-M   'P 1'
#
loop_
_entity.id
_entity.type
_entity.pdbx_description
1 polymer ?
#
loop_
_entity_poly.entity_id
_entity_poly.type
_entity_poly.pdbx_seq_one_letter_code
_entity_poly.pdbx_strand_id
1 'polypeptide(L)'
;MNSGRLVFSQVMDFLPKYEYNKCVDRYGGNYRVRMLSCYDQFLCMAFAQLTYRESLRDAVTCLQALAPKLFHAGIRGNITRSTLADANEKRDWRIYADFAQVLIVQARKLYANEDF
;
A
#
# COMPACT_ATOMS: atom_id res chain seq x y z
N MET A 1 -20.43 5.49 -11.33
CA MET A 1 -20.05 4.79 -12.58
C MET A 1 -18.62 5.18 -12.92
N ASN A 2 -17.73 4.19 -13.12
CA ASN A 2 -16.28 4.36 -13.03
C ASN A 2 -15.68 5.30 -14.09
N SER A 3 -15.31 6.50 -13.66
CA SER A 3 -14.58 7.53 -14.41
C SER A 3 -13.13 7.11 -14.67
N GLY A 4 -12.89 6.13 -15.55
CA GLY A 4 -11.55 5.76 -16.07
C GLY A 4 -10.50 5.25 -15.07
N ARG A 5 -10.74 5.33 -13.76
CA ARG A 5 -9.79 5.03 -12.68
C ARG A 5 -10.27 3.84 -11.86
N LEU A 6 -9.36 2.93 -11.53
CA LEU A 6 -9.65 1.71 -10.75
C LEU A 6 -10.24 2.07 -9.38
N VAL A 7 -11.25 1.32 -8.94
CA VAL A 7 -11.86 1.46 -7.59
C VAL A 7 -10.77 1.38 -6.51
N PHE A 8 -9.81 0.47 -6.65
CA PHE A 8 -8.66 0.39 -5.75
C PHE A 8 -7.94 1.74 -5.59
N SER A 9 -7.69 2.45 -6.70
CA SER A 9 -7.00 3.73 -6.66
C SER A 9 -7.83 4.83 -5.98
N GLN A 10 -9.16 4.78 -6.12
CA GLN A 10 -10.09 5.69 -5.43
C GLN A 10 -10.10 5.42 -3.92
N VAL A 11 -10.08 4.15 -3.50
CA VAL A 11 -9.97 3.78 -2.07
C VAL A 11 -8.64 4.24 -1.49
N MET A 12 -7.53 4.09 -2.23
CA MET A 12 -6.21 4.53 -1.78
C MET A 12 -6.08 6.06 -1.68
N ASP A 13 -6.94 6.85 -2.33
CA ASP A 13 -6.93 8.32 -2.22
C ASP A 13 -7.30 8.83 -0.82
N PHE A 14 -8.04 8.04 -0.04
CA PHE A 14 -8.36 8.39 1.34
C PHE A 14 -7.15 8.30 2.27
N LEU A 15 -6.05 7.68 1.84
CA LEU A 15 -4.87 7.50 2.65
C LEU A 15 -3.96 8.75 2.57
N PRO A 16 -3.55 9.32 3.73
CA PRO A 16 -2.75 10.53 3.75
C PRO A 16 -1.30 10.22 3.32
N LYS A 17 -1.05 10.25 2.01
CA LYS A 17 0.25 9.92 1.41
C LYS A 17 1.41 10.75 1.98
N TYR A 18 1.17 12.00 2.34
CA TYR A 18 2.17 12.85 2.98
C TYR A 18 2.62 12.29 4.33
N GLU A 19 1.69 11.84 5.17
CA GLU A 19 2.01 11.24 6.47
C GLU A 19 2.68 9.87 6.30
N TYR A 20 2.28 9.08 5.29
CA TYR A 20 2.98 7.85 4.95
C TYR A 20 4.45 8.11 4.58
N ASN A 21 4.71 9.11 3.73
CA ASN A 21 6.06 9.46 3.31
C ASN A 21 6.93 9.89 4.50
N LYS A 22 6.39 10.68 5.45
CA LYS A 22 7.13 11.01 6.69
C LYS A 22 7.54 9.77 7.47
N CYS A 23 6.67 8.76 7.55
CA CYS A 23 6.99 7.49 8.22
C CYS A 23 8.11 6.76 7.47
N VAL A 24 8.04 6.69 6.14
CA VAL A 24 9.09 6.08 5.31
C VAL A 24 10.43 6.81 5.49
N ASP A 25 10.43 8.13 5.47
CA ASP A 25 11.64 8.95 5.59
C ASP A 25 12.28 8.81 6.98
N ARG A 26 11.47 8.74 8.05
CA ARG A 26 11.93 8.54 9.44
C ARG A 26 12.77 7.28 9.61
N TYR A 27 12.40 6.20 8.93
CA TYR A 27 13.09 4.90 9.04
C TYR A 27 13.98 4.61 7.82
N GLY A 28 14.16 5.57 6.91
CA GLY A 28 14.95 5.37 5.70
C GLY A 28 14.44 4.21 4.82
N GLY A 29 13.12 3.95 4.78
CA GLY A 29 12.54 2.77 4.13
C GLY A 29 12.81 2.67 2.62
N ASN A 30 13.09 3.82 1.98
CA ASN A 30 13.48 3.90 0.57
C ASN A 30 15.02 3.97 0.35
N TYR A 31 15.84 3.85 1.40
CA TYR A 31 17.29 3.88 1.26
C TYR A 31 17.77 2.75 0.33
N ARG A 32 18.45 3.13 -0.76
CA ARG A 32 18.96 2.24 -1.82
C ARG A 32 17.89 1.42 -2.56
N VAL A 33 16.61 1.76 -2.42
CA VAL A 33 15.53 1.10 -3.16
C VAL A 33 15.58 1.49 -4.64
N ARG A 34 15.54 0.51 -5.54
CA ARG A 34 15.66 0.73 -7.00
C ARG A 34 14.38 0.44 -7.80
N MET A 35 13.65 -0.62 -7.45
CA MET A 35 12.59 -1.16 -8.32
C MET A 35 11.18 -1.14 -7.71
N LEU A 36 11.06 -1.31 -6.39
CA LEU A 36 9.78 -1.38 -5.70
C LEU A 36 9.85 -0.41 -4.54
N SER A 37 9.18 0.74 -4.56
CA SER A 37 9.20 1.69 -3.43
C SER A 37 8.45 1.17 -2.19
N CYS A 38 8.65 1.78 -1.02
CA CYS A 38 7.81 1.53 0.15
C CYS A 38 6.33 1.74 -0.16
N TYR A 39 6.00 2.73 -0.99
CA TYR A 39 4.63 2.99 -1.40
C TYR A 39 4.10 1.90 -2.33
N ASP A 40 4.89 1.44 -3.32
CA ASP A 40 4.48 0.36 -4.21
C ASP A 40 4.19 -0.94 -3.44
N GLN A 41 5.06 -1.32 -2.49
CA GLN A 41 4.82 -2.48 -1.63
C GLN A 41 3.56 -2.31 -0.80
N PHE A 42 3.37 -1.14 -0.19
CA PHE A 42 2.16 -0.87 0.59
C PHE A 42 0.89 -1.05 -0.25
N LEU A 43 0.87 -0.53 -1.49
CA LEU A 43 -0.23 -0.74 -2.41
C LEU A 43 -0.42 -2.23 -2.77
N CYS A 44 0.65 -2.98 -2.98
CA CYS A 44 0.57 -4.42 -3.23
C CYS A 44 -0.05 -5.17 -2.05
N MET A 45 0.37 -4.84 -0.82
CA MET A 45 -0.14 -5.46 0.40
C MET A 45 -1.59 -5.06 0.66
N ALA A 46 -1.95 -3.78 0.46
CA ALA A 46 -3.33 -3.31 0.56
C ALA A 46 -4.23 -4.00 -0.48
N PHE A 47 -3.77 -4.17 -1.71
CA PHE A 47 -4.49 -4.93 -2.74
C PHE A 47 -4.72 -6.37 -2.31
N ALA A 48 -3.69 -7.04 -1.78
CA ALA A 48 -3.80 -8.42 -1.32
C ALA A 48 -4.84 -8.55 -0.19
N GLN A 49 -4.83 -7.64 0.79
CA GLN A 49 -5.78 -7.63 1.90
C GLN A 49 -7.22 -7.34 1.44
N LEU A 50 -7.42 -6.28 0.64
CA LEU A 50 -8.75 -5.87 0.18
C LEU A 50 -9.40 -6.88 -0.79
N THR A 51 -8.59 -7.68 -1.48
CA THR A 51 -9.08 -8.72 -2.40
C THR A 51 -9.00 -10.12 -1.81
N TYR A 52 -8.73 -10.26 -0.51
CA TYR A 52 -8.68 -11.55 0.20
C TYR A 52 -7.73 -12.56 -0.44
N ARG A 53 -6.52 -12.13 -0.86
CA ARG A 53 -5.50 -13.05 -1.39
C ARG A 53 -4.86 -13.81 -0.25
N GLU A 54 -4.88 -15.14 -0.32
CA GLU A 54 -4.42 -16.01 0.78
C GLU A 54 -2.91 -16.27 0.79
N SER A 55 -2.20 -15.90 -0.29
CA SER A 55 -0.76 -16.10 -0.38
C SER A 55 -0.06 -15.01 -1.16
N LEU A 56 1.24 -14.85 -0.90
CA LEU A 56 2.10 -13.94 -1.67
C LEU A 56 2.12 -14.31 -3.16
N ARG A 57 2.08 -15.61 -3.49
CA ARG A 57 2.04 -16.08 -4.88
C ARG A 57 0.74 -15.67 -5.55
N ASP A 58 -0.40 -15.87 -4.89
CA ASP A 58 -1.72 -15.51 -5.41
C ASP A 58 -1.80 -13.99 -5.65
N ALA A 59 -1.42 -13.19 -4.66
CA ALA A 59 -1.39 -11.73 -4.77
C ALA A 59 -0.55 -11.23 -5.95
N VAL A 60 0.67 -11.75 -6.11
CA VAL A 60 1.56 -11.37 -7.22
C VAL A 60 1.00 -11.81 -8.56
N THR A 61 0.42 -13.01 -8.64
CA THR A 61 -0.19 -13.53 -9.88
C THR A 61 -1.34 -12.64 -10.34
N CYS A 62 -2.22 -12.24 -9.42
CA CYS A 62 -3.31 -11.30 -9.71
C CYS A 62 -2.81 -9.92 -10.13
N LEU A 63 -1.81 -9.38 -9.43
CA LEU A 63 -1.22 -8.07 -9.77
C LEU A 63 -0.56 -8.09 -11.15
N GLN A 64 0.14 -9.17 -11.49
CA GLN A 64 0.77 -9.35 -12.81
C GLN A 64 -0.26 -9.51 -13.92
N ALA A 65 -1.36 -10.22 -13.69
CA ALA A 65 -2.48 -10.30 -14.64
C ALA A 65 -3.11 -8.92 -14.92
N LEU A 66 -3.00 -7.99 -13.96
CA LEU A 66 -3.46 -6.61 -14.07
C LEU A 66 -2.35 -5.64 -14.50
N ALA A 67 -1.17 -6.12 -14.93
CA ALA A 67 0.02 -5.30 -15.21
C ALA A 67 -0.25 -4.03 -16.05
N PRO A 68 -1.02 -4.08 -17.17
CA PRO A 68 -1.31 -2.88 -17.96
C PRO A 68 -2.08 -1.79 -17.19
N LYS A 69 -2.80 -2.17 -16.12
CA LYS A 69 -3.64 -1.30 -15.31
C LYS A 69 -2.98 -0.86 -13.99
N LEU A 70 -1.83 -1.45 -13.63
CA LEU A 70 -1.13 -1.14 -12.37
C LEU A 70 -0.71 0.32 -12.27
N PHE A 71 -0.32 0.93 -13.40
CA PHE A 71 -0.01 2.36 -13.43
C PHE A 71 -1.20 3.22 -12.95
N HIS A 72 -2.41 2.86 -13.37
CA HIS A 72 -3.65 3.51 -12.93
C HIS A 72 -4.04 3.14 -11.49
N ALA A 73 -3.48 2.07 -10.93
CA ALA A 73 -3.57 1.74 -9.50
C ALA A 73 -2.58 2.55 -8.64
N GLY A 74 -1.66 3.30 -9.26
CA GLY A 74 -0.59 4.03 -8.57
C GLY A 74 0.66 3.19 -8.29
N ILE A 75 0.70 1.94 -8.76
CA ILE A 75 1.84 1.04 -8.62
C ILE A 75 2.75 1.23 -9.84
N ARG A 76 4.00 1.61 -9.60
CA ARG A 76 5.00 1.88 -10.65
C ARG A 76 6.13 0.86 -10.69
N GLY A 77 6.37 0.17 -9.57
CA GLY A 77 7.41 -0.83 -9.47
C GLY A 77 7.09 -2.14 -10.17
N ASN A 78 8.12 -2.86 -10.62
CA ASN A 78 7.95 -4.22 -11.14
C ASN A 78 7.68 -5.18 -9.98
N ILE A 79 6.52 -5.84 -9.99
CA ILE A 79 6.10 -6.75 -8.94
C ILE A 79 6.50 -8.17 -9.32
N THR A 80 7.55 -8.68 -8.65
CA THR A 80 7.89 -10.10 -8.68
C THR A 80 7.75 -10.68 -7.28
N ARG A 81 7.53 -11.99 -7.19
CA ARG A 81 7.36 -12.67 -5.90
C ARG A 81 8.58 -12.53 -5.00
N SER A 82 9.79 -12.67 -5.54
CA SER A 82 11.02 -12.51 -4.77
C SER A 82 11.22 -11.07 -4.31
N THR A 83 11.01 -10.08 -5.18
CA THR A 83 11.14 -8.67 -4.80
C THR A 83 10.15 -8.27 -3.70
N LEU A 84 8.90 -8.72 -3.78
CA LEU A 84 7.90 -8.42 -2.76
C LEU A 84 8.16 -9.18 -1.44
N ALA A 85 8.65 -10.43 -1.52
CA ALA A 85 9.07 -11.19 -0.34
C ALA A 85 10.22 -10.49 0.39
N ASP A 86 11.29 -10.16 -0.32
CA ASP A 86 12.46 -9.45 0.22
C ASP A 86 12.06 -8.11 0.86
N ALA A 87 11.16 -7.36 0.21
CA ALA A 87 10.66 -6.11 0.76
C ALA A 87 9.85 -6.31 2.05
N ASN A 88 9.03 -7.36 2.12
CA ASN A 88 8.27 -7.70 3.33
C ASN A 88 9.18 -8.11 4.50
N GLU A 89 10.30 -8.77 4.22
CA GLU A 89 11.25 -9.21 5.23
C GLU A 89 12.16 -8.08 5.74
N LYS A 90 12.66 -7.24 4.82
CA LYS A 90 13.75 -6.29 5.13
C LYS A 90 13.27 -4.91 5.55
N ARG A 91 12.03 -4.51 5.23
CA ARG A 91 11.55 -3.16 5.53
C ARG A 91 11.14 -3.03 6.97
N ASP A 92 11.52 -1.89 7.54
CA ASP A 92 11.21 -1.59 8.92
C ASP A 92 9.68 -1.55 9.13
N TRP A 93 9.18 -2.53 9.89
CA TRP A 93 7.77 -2.69 10.18
C TRP A 93 7.18 -1.46 10.90
N ARG A 94 8.03 -0.65 11.55
CA ARG A 94 7.60 0.58 12.25
C ARG A 94 7.04 1.64 11.30
N ILE A 95 7.36 1.57 10.00
CA ILE A 95 6.73 2.41 8.98
C ILE A 95 5.21 2.18 8.99
N TYR A 96 4.78 0.92 9.00
CA TYR A 96 3.36 0.56 9.01
C TYR A 96 2.71 0.81 10.35
N ALA A 97 3.43 0.57 11.46
CA ALA A 97 2.92 0.83 12.80
C ALA A 97 2.64 2.32 13.03
N ASP A 98 3.59 3.20 12.69
CA ASP A 98 3.42 4.65 12.81
C ASP A 98 2.32 5.17 11.88
N PHE A 99 2.26 4.65 10.66
CA PHE A 99 1.19 5.02 9.74
C PHE A 99 -0.20 4.58 10.23
N ALA A 100 -0.31 3.39 10.82
CA ALA A 100 -1.54 2.93 11.45
C ALA A 100 -1.96 3.87 12.59
N GLN A 101 -1.03 4.37 13.40
CA GLN A 101 -1.36 5.36 14.44
C GLN A 101 -1.93 6.66 13.85
N VAL A 102 -1.39 7.14 12.73
CA VAL A 102 -1.96 8.29 12.01
C VAL A 102 -3.40 8.01 11.58
N LEU A 103 -3.67 6.84 10.98
CA LEU A 103 -5.00 6.45 10.53
C LEU A 103 -5.98 6.29 11.68
N ILE A 104 -5.56 5.70 12.81
CA ILE A 104 -6.39 5.56 14.01
C ILE A 104 -6.83 6.93 14.53
N VAL A 105 -5.92 7.92 14.58
CA VAL A 105 -6.26 9.28 15.00
C VAL A 105 -7.26 9.93 14.04
N GLN A 106 -7.12 9.71 12.74
CA GLN A 106 -8.09 10.22 11.76
C GLN A 106 -9.45 9.56 11.90
N ALA A 107 -9.50 8.23 12.01
CA ALA A 107 -10.73 7.48 12.21
C ALA A 107 -11.46 7.93 13.48
N ARG A 108 -10.75 8.01 14.62
CA ARG A 108 -11.36 8.47 15.88
C ARG A 108 -12.01 9.86 15.79
N LYS A 109 -11.48 10.75 14.96
CA LYS A 109 -12.07 12.08 14.73
C LYS A 109 -13.29 12.01 13.82
N LEU A 110 -13.25 11.20 12.77
CA LEU A 110 -14.35 11.02 11.84
C LEU A 110 -15.58 10.41 12.52
N TYR A 111 -15.35 9.41 13.36
CA TYR A 111 -16.38 8.66 14.08
C TYR A 111 -16.71 9.23 15.47
N ALA A 112 -16.24 10.45 15.79
CA ALA A 112 -16.36 11.02 17.14
C ALA A 112 -17.82 11.24 17.61
N ASN A 113 -18.75 11.36 16.66
CA ASN A 113 -20.18 11.62 16.91
C ASN A 113 -21.07 10.46 16.44
N GLU A 114 -20.50 9.31 16.09
CA GLU A 114 -21.29 8.12 15.75
C GLU A 114 -21.58 7.30 17.02
N ASP A 115 -22.79 6.76 17.10
CA ASP A 115 -23.20 5.85 18.18
C ASP A 115 -22.40 4.53 18.08
N PHE A 116 -22.19 3.88 19.24
CA PHE A 116 -21.36 2.68 19.37
C PHE A 116 -22.08 1.38 18.99
#